data_AF-A0A1X0U939-F1
#
_entry.id   AF-A0A1X0U939-F1
#
_cell.length_a   1.000
_cell.length_b   1.000
_cell.length_c   1.000
_cell.angle_alpha   90.00
_cell.angle_beta   90.00
_cell.angle_gamma   90.00
#
_symmetry.space_group_name_H-M   'P 1'
#
loop_
_entity.id
_entity.type
_entity.pdbx_description
1 polymer ?
#
loop_
_entity_poly.entity_id
_entity_poly.type
_entity_poly.pdbx_seq_one_letter_code
_entity_poly.pdbx_strand_id
1 'polypeptide(L)'
;MELSWWLARWWSVSHTDPPERVQSPRLCPELGGCIRYGVDTTAKLLLMSSGIRSRRLAHSIAASITTTDETTVESLREHLGEMSINTWRTRYDATSSELTDLLEFTRLRGRSLLKELLETNTITLELASTTGRTAMQSFELALRYDSSEPAPQSIGLYDRGTRISIVSTRDHSDIKAILDTGMDLEVGIDWNVTPATMIMSLSTS
;
A
#
# COMPACT_ATOMS: atom_id res chain seq x y z
N MET A 1 -13.32 -18.81 55.33
CA MET A 1 -12.15 -18.19 56.01
C MET A 1 -10.93 -19.00 55.61
N GLU A 2 -10.47 -18.79 54.37
CA GLU A 2 -9.49 -19.62 53.64
C GLU A 2 -8.51 -18.66 52.92
N LEU A 3 -7.64 -17.99 53.68
CA LEU A 3 -6.66 -17.03 53.16
C LEU A 3 -5.25 -17.22 53.79
N SER A 4 -5.00 -18.34 54.47
CA SER A 4 -3.72 -18.61 55.14
C SER A 4 -2.68 -19.28 54.24
N TRP A 5 -3.08 -19.94 53.15
CA TRP A 5 -2.15 -20.69 52.28
C TRP A 5 -1.59 -19.88 51.10
N TRP A 6 -2.16 -18.71 50.79
CA TRP A 6 -1.64 -17.84 49.72
C TRP A 6 -0.50 -16.91 50.18
N LEU A 7 -0.46 -16.52 51.46
CA LEU A 7 0.57 -15.61 52.00
C LEU A 7 1.91 -16.31 52.25
N ALA A 8 1.92 -17.62 52.55
CA ALA A 8 3.16 -18.37 52.73
C ALA A 8 3.93 -18.58 51.41
N ARG A 9 3.22 -18.63 50.27
CA ARG A 9 3.87 -18.75 48.95
C ARG A 9 4.45 -17.43 48.44
N TRP A 10 3.95 -16.29 48.93
CA TRP A 10 4.40 -14.97 48.50
C TRP A 10 5.62 -14.45 49.27
N TRP A 11 5.84 -14.90 50.51
CA TRP A 11 6.98 -14.46 51.32
C TRP A 11 8.32 -15.12 50.92
N SER A 12 8.29 -16.35 50.39
CA SER A 12 9.48 -17.12 50.00
C SER A 12 10.24 -16.56 48.78
N VAL A 13 9.64 -15.64 48.01
CA VAL A 13 10.28 -15.07 46.80
C VAL A 13 11.04 -13.75 47.07
N SER A 14 10.99 -13.22 48.30
CA SER A 14 11.43 -11.86 48.58
C SER A 14 12.85 -11.68 49.16
N HIS A 15 13.60 -12.74 49.47
CA HIS A 15 14.89 -12.57 50.20
C HIS A 15 16.01 -13.53 49.76
N THR A 16 16.53 -13.34 48.54
CA THR A 16 17.89 -13.78 48.21
C THR A 16 18.58 -12.70 47.38
N ASP A 17 19.56 -12.03 47.98
CA ASP A 17 20.48 -11.06 47.33
C ASP A 17 21.71 -11.82 46.74
N PRO A 18 22.56 -11.21 45.88
CA PRO A 18 22.77 -11.63 44.50
C PRO A 18 24.08 -12.42 44.28
N PRO A 19 24.24 -13.00 43.07
CA PRO A 19 25.41 -12.59 42.31
C PRO A 19 25.03 -11.99 40.96
N GLU A 20 25.75 -10.94 40.60
CA GLU A 20 25.76 -10.27 39.31
C GLU A 20 25.65 -11.22 38.11
N ARG A 21 24.49 -11.18 37.48
CA ARG A 21 24.30 -10.70 36.12
C ARG A 21 22.80 -10.72 35.91
N VAL A 22 22.14 -9.63 36.29
CA VAL A 22 20.89 -9.28 35.60
C VAL A 22 21.32 -9.13 34.15
N GLN A 23 21.18 -10.19 33.35
CA GLN A 23 21.06 -10.01 31.93
C GLN A 23 19.86 -9.08 31.82
N SER A 24 20.12 -7.79 31.60
CA SER A 24 19.08 -6.83 31.27
C SER A 24 18.19 -7.57 30.29
N PRO A 25 16.89 -7.78 30.61
CA PRO A 25 16.01 -8.49 29.71
C PRO A 25 16.23 -7.82 28.36
N ARG A 26 16.71 -8.59 27.38
CA ARG A 26 17.03 -8.04 26.07
C ARG A 26 15.70 -7.51 25.56
N LEU A 27 15.47 -6.22 25.77
CA LEU A 27 14.25 -5.55 25.35
C LEU A 27 14.19 -5.83 23.85
N CYS A 28 13.11 -6.47 23.41
CA CYS A 28 12.85 -6.63 21.98
C CYS A 28 13.04 -5.24 21.36
N PRO A 29 13.93 -5.07 20.36
CA PRO A 29 14.22 -3.76 19.77
C PRO A 29 12.94 -3.01 19.34
N GLU A 30 11.88 -3.75 19.03
CA GLU A 30 10.58 -3.29 18.58
C GLU A 30 9.69 -2.77 19.72
N LEU A 31 9.96 -3.12 20.98
CA LEU A 31 9.09 -2.81 22.13
C LEU A 31 8.87 -1.31 22.30
N GLY A 32 9.91 -0.49 22.12
CA GLY A 32 9.79 0.96 22.19
C GLY A 32 8.87 1.51 21.09
N GLY A 33 8.93 0.91 19.90
CA GLY A 33 8.04 1.24 18.78
C GLY A 33 6.60 0.83 19.07
N CYS A 34 6.39 -0.41 19.54
CA CYS A 34 5.09 -0.93 19.94
C CYS A 34 4.40 -0.02 20.97
N ILE A 35 5.13 0.43 22.00
CA ILE A 35 4.62 1.36 23.01
C ILE A 35 4.28 2.72 22.38
N ARG A 36 5.20 3.31 21.58
CA ARG A 36 5.00 4.62 20.96
C ARG A 36 3.74 4.67 20.08
N TYR A 37 3.49 3.62 19.33
CA TYR A 37 2.36 3.55 18.41
C TYR A 37 1.11 2.89 19.01
N GLY A 38 1.24 2.26 20.19
CA GLY A 38 0.16 1.55 20.88
C GLY A 38 -0.29 0.32 20.10
N VAL A 39 0.68 -0.49 19.66
CA VAL A 39 0.47 -1.71 18.86
C VAL A 39 1.23 -2.88 19.48
N ASP A 40 0.82 -4.10 19.15
CA ASP A 40 1.28 -5.35 19.75
C ASP A 40 1.87 -6.35 18.75
N THR A 41 1.87 -6.03 17.45
CA THR A 41 2.45 -6.88 16.41
C THR A 41 3.39 -6.10 15.48
N THR A 42 4.39 -6.80 14.94
CA THR A 42 5.37 -6.26 14.00
C THR A 42 4.70 -5.64 12.78
N ALA A 43 3.73 -6.32 12.17
CA ALA A 43 3.00 -5.81 11.00
C ALA A 43 2.36 -4.42 11.26
N LYS A 44 1.70 -4.26 12.41
CA LYS A 44 1.08 -2.97 12.80
C LYS A 44 2.15 -1.89 13.02
N LEU A 45 3.25 -2.25 13.67
CA LEU A 45 4.37 -1.36 13.89
C LEU A 45 5.00 -0.88 12.57
N LEU A 46 5.19 -1.79 11.62
CA LEU A 46 5.74 -1.48 10.30
C LEU A 46 4.82 -0.55 9.50
N LEU A 47 3.52 -0.82 9.46
CA LEU A 47 2.53 0.05 8.82
C LEU A 47 2.56 1.46 9.42
N MET A 48 2.50 1.56 10.76
CA MET A 48 2.42 2.84 11.44
C MET A 48 3.72 3.65 11.35
N SER A 49 4.87 2.99 11.45
CA SER A 49 6.18 3.65 11.28
C SER A 49 6.46 4.06 9.83
N SER A 50 5.76 3.47 8.87
CA SER A 50 5.90 3.76 7.44
C SER A 50 4.88 4.75 6.88
N GLY A 51 4.05 5.36 7.74
CA GLY A 51 3.16 6.46 7.37
C GLY A 51 1.66 6.17 7.45
N ILE A 52 1.23 4.95 7.78
CA ILE A 52 -0.19 4.65 8.03
C ILE A 52 -0.59 5.18 9.40
N ARG A 53 -1.33 6.29 9.45
CA ARG A 53 -1.62 6.99 10.71
C ARG A 53 -2.76 6.35 11.50
N SER A 54 -3.70 5.73 10.79
CA SER A 54 -4.85 5.09 11.42
C SER A 54 -4.47 3.76 12.06
N ARG A 55 -4.54 3.72 13.40
CA ARG A 55 -4.38 2.48 14.17
C ARG A 55 -5.44 1.45 13.77
N ARG A 56 -6.69 1.88 13.56
CA ARG A 56 -7.79 1.00 13.14
C ARG A 56 -7.45 0.30 11.83
N LEU A 57 -6.99 1.06 10.83
CA LEU A 57 -6.60 0.52 9.53
C LEU A 57 -5.41 -0.45 9.68
N ALA A 58 -4.38 -0.07 10.45
CA ALA A 58 -3.24 -0.94 10.70
C ALA A 58 -3.66 -2.28 11.34
N HIS A 59 -4.60 -2.26 12.28
CA HIS A 59 -5.18 -3.47 12.86
C HIS A 59 -5.94 -4.30 11.81
N SER A 60 -6.77 -3.66 10.99
CA SER A 60 -7.57 -4.35 9.97
C SER A 60 -6.69 -5.02 8.90
N ILE A 61 -5.63 -4.34 8.47
CA ILE A 61 -4.67 -4.88 7.50
C ILE A 61 -3.89 -6.02 8.14
N ALA A 62 -3.36 -5.82 9.35
CA ALA A 62 -2.60 -6.86 10.04
C ALA A 62 -3.43 -8.12 10.29
N ALA A 63 -4.73 -7.99 10.55
CA ALA A 63 -5.64 -9.14 10.69
C ALA A 63 -5.88 -9.90 9.38
N SER A 64 -5.66 -9.26 8.23
CA SER A 64 -5.85 -9.88 6.91
C SER A 64 -4.63 -10.61 6.37
N ILE A 65 -3.48 -10.46 7.04
CA ILE A 65 -2.21 -11.10 6.67
C ILE A 65 -2.15 -12.46 7.36
N THR A 66 -2.26 -13.51 6.56
CA THR A 66 -2.25 -14.90 7.04
C THR A 66 -0.85 -15.54 7.01
N THR A 67 0.14 -14.84 6.45
CA THR A 67 1.48 -15.38 6.19
C THR A 67 2.28 -15.55 7.48
N THR A 68 2.85 -16.75 7.65
CA THR A 68 3.75 -17.12 8.76
C THR A 68 5.18 -16.62 8.53
N ASP A 69 5.52 -16.17 7.31
CA ASP A 69 6.83 -15.61 6.98
C ASP A 69 7.06 -14.25 7.65
N GLU A 70 8.34 -13.87 7.71
CA GLU A 70 8.76 -12.58 8.26
C GLU A 70 8.09 -11.42 7.52
N THR A 71 7.22 -10.70 8.22
CA THR A 71 6.52 -9.54 7.66
C THR A 71 7.48 -8.37 7.54
N THR A 72 7.72 -7.88 6.33
CA THR A 72 8.56 -6.72 6.04
C THR A 72 7.71 -5.56 5.51
N VAL A 73 8.28 -4.34 5.47
CA VAL A 73 7.58 -3.18 4.89
C VAL A 73 7.32 -3.40 3.39
N GLU A 74 8.28 -4.02 2.71
CA GLU A 74 8.25 -4.32 1.28
C GLU A 74 7.15 -5.33 0.96
N SER A 75 7.01 -6.42 1.74
CA SER A 75 5.94 -7.40 1.50
C SER A 75 4.55 -6.82 1.79
N LEU A 76 4.43 -5.95 2.80
CA LEU A 76 3.20 -5.19 3.06
C LEU A 76 2.86 -4.25 1.90
N ARG A 77 3.86 -3.54 1.38
CA ARG A 77 3.70 -2.62 0.23
C ARG A 77 3.30 -3.36 -1.03
N GLU A 78 3.94 -4.50 -1.28
CA GLU A 78 3.64 -5.37 -2.41
C GLU A 78 2.20 -5.87 -2.33
N HIS A 79 1.83 -6.48 -1.20
CA HIS A 79 0.49 -7.03 -0.96
C HIS A 79 -0.61 -5.97 -1.09
N LEU A 80 -0.42 -4.79 -0.49
CA LEU A 80 -1.42 -3.71 -0.59
C LEU A 80 -1.45 -3.13 -2.01
N GLY A 81 -0.30 -3.01 -2.68
CA GLY A 81 -0.19 -2.46 -4.03
C GLY A 81 -0.78 -3.34 -5.15
N GLU A 82 -1.09 -4.61 -4.86
CA GLU A 82 -1.85 -5.49 -5.77
C GLU A 82 -3.35 -5.24 -5.71
N MET A 83 -3.83 -4.57 -4.66
CA MET A 83 -5.25 -4.27 -4.47
C MET A 83 -5.64 -2.95 -5.13
N SER A 84 -6.91 -2.84 -5.51
CA SER A 84 -7.51 -1.58 -5.98
C SER A 84 -7.93 -0.69 -4.81
N ILE A 85 -8.10 0.61 -5.07
CA ILE A 85 -8.68 1.56 -4.10
C ILE A 85 -10.05 1.08 -3.62
N ASN A 86 -10.86 0.53 -4.53
CA ASN A 86 -12.17 -0.04 -4.22
C ASN A 86 -12.07 -1.22 -3.24
N THR A 87 -11.07 -2.10 -3.44
CA THR A 87 -10.78 -3.21 -2.53
C THR A 87 -10.43 -2.70 -1.13
N TRP A 88 -9.60 -1.66 -1.00
CA TRP A 88 -9.31 -1.08 0.32
C TRP A 88 -10.55 -0.49 0.99
N ARG A 89 -11.38 0.22 0.21
CA ARG A 89 -12.63 0.81 0.69
C ARG A 89 -13.60 -0.24 1.22
N THR A 90 -13.78 -1.34 0.48
CA THR A 90 -14.75 -2.38 0.83
C THR A 90 -14.22 -3.38 1.85
N ARG A 91 -12.96 -3.79 1.75
CA ARG A 91 -12.35 -4.80 2.63
C ARG A 91 -11.96 -4.27 3.99
N TYR A 92 -11.46 -3.04 4.06
CA TYR A 92 -10.94 -2.43 5.29
C TYR A 92 -11.81 -1.30 5.83
N ASP A 93 -12.93 -1.00 5.15
CA ASP A 93 -13.76 0.18 5.44
C ASP A 93 -12.88 1.44 5.53
N ALA A 94 -11.99 1.60 4.55
CA ALA A 94 -11.00 2.68 4.55
C ALA A 94 -11.66 4.02 4.19
N THR A 95 -11.47 5.02 5.06
CA THR A 95 -11.89 6.40 4.86
C THR A 95 -11.03 7.09 3.80
N SER A 96 -11.47 8.23 3.26
CA SER A 96 -10.70 8.99 2.26
C SER A 96 -9.29 9.35 2.73
N SER A 97 -9.11 9.70 4.00
CA SER A 97 -7.80 10.02 4.58
C SER A 97 -6.88 8.80 4.62
N GLU A 98 -7.42 7.64 5.01
CA GLU A 98 -6.70 6.37 5.05
C GLU A 98 -6.35 5.86 3.65
N LEU A 99 -7.23 6.10 2.66
CA LEU A 99 -6.93 5.80 1.27
C LEU A 99 -5.77 6.65 0.76
N THR A 100 -5.67 7.92 1.13
CA THR A 100 -4.49 8.76 0.81
C THR A 100 -3.21 8.23 1.46
N ASP A 101 -3.28 7.85 2.74
CA ASP A 101 -2.14 7.22 3.44
C ASP A 101 -1.70 5.93 2.73
N LEU A 102 -2.67 5.10 2.28
CA LEU A 102 -2.39 3.86 1.54
C LEU A 102 -1.77 4.13 0.17
N LEU A 103 -2.28 5.11 -0.59
CA LEU A 103 -1.71 5.48 -1.89
C LEU A 103 -0.26 5.96 -1.77
N GLU A 104 0.06 6.75 -0.73
CA GLU A 104 1.43 7.17 -0.47
C GLU A 104 2.29 6.01 0.05
N PHE A 105 1.72 5.11 0.85
CA PHE A 105 2.40 3.91 1.33
C PHE A 105 2.73 2.94 0.19
N THR A 106 1.82 2.72 -0.79
CA THR A 106 2.04 1.79 -1.91
C THR A 106 2.86 2.35 -3.05
N ARG A 107 3.03 3.68 -3.11
CA ARG A 107 3.82 4.35 -4.15
C ARG A 107 5.22 3.74 -4.27
N LEU A 108 5.63 3.45 -5.50
CA LEU A 108 6.99 3.00 -5.78
C LEU A 108 7.98 4.17 -5.70
N ARG A 109 8.75 4.21 -4.60
CA ARG A 109 9.70 5.29 -4.35
C ARG A 109 10.95 5.12 -5.22
N GLY A 110 11.44 6.22 -5.79
CA GLY A 110 12.67 6.26 -6.57
C GLY A 110 12.48 6.40 -8.08
N ARG A 111 11.24 6.27 -8.59
CA ARG A 111 10.87 6.65 -9.94
C ARG A 111 9.96 7.88 -9.92
N SER A 112 10.17 8.81 -10.84
CA SER A 112 9.25 9.94 -11.06
C SER A 112 8.79 9.85 -12.51
N LEU A 113 7.60 9.29 -12.72
CA LEU A 113 7.05 9.10 -14.05
C LEU A 113 6.89 10.44 -14.79
N LEU A 114 6.56 11.51 -14.07
CA LEU A 114 6.49 12.85 -14.68
C LEU A 114 7.86 13.31 -15.16
N LYS A 115 8.91 13.12 -14.35
CA LYS A 115 10.27 13.48 -14.76
C LYS A 115 10.71 12.65 -15.96
N GLU A 116 10.47 11.34 -15.92
CA GLU A 116 10.78 10.43 -17.02
C GLU A 116 10.04 10.87 -18.29
N LEU A 117 8.73 11.11 -18.22
CA LEU A 117 7.92 11.58 -19.34
C LEU A 117 8.47 12.88 -19.96
N LEU A 118 8.95 13.81 -19.14
CA LEU A 118 9.54 15.07 -19.63
C LEU A 118 10.93 14.88 -20.24
N GLU A 119 11.70 13.89 -19.79
CA GLU A 119 13.06 13.62 -20.27
C GLU A 119 13.08 12.72 -21.52
N THR A 120 12.25 11.69 -21.57
CA THR A 120 12.23 10.66 -22.63
C THR A 120 11.05 10.82 -23.59
N ASN A 121 10.13 11.75 -23.32
CA ASN A 121 8.84 11.91 -24.01
C ASN A 121 7.88 10.72 -23.88
N THR A 122 8.26 9.66 -23.15
CA THR A 122 7.48 8.41 -23.09
C THR A 122 7.74 7.64 -21.82
N ILE A 123 6.68 7.13 -21.20
CA ILE A 123 6.73 6.23 -20.04
C ILE A 123 5.96 4.94 -20.32
N THR A 124 6.34 3.87 -19.63
CA THR A 124 5.70 2.56 -19.74
C THR A 124 5.26 2.02 -18.39
N LEU A 125 4.07 1.43 -18.35
CA LEU A 125 3.39 1.00 -17.12
C LEU A 125 2.73 -0.36 -17.33
N GLU A 126 2.94 -1.27 -16.39
CA GLU A 126 2.28 -2.58 -16.43
C GLU A 126 0.78 -2.46 -16.15
N LEU A 127 -0.04 -3.10 -16.99
CA LEU A 127 -1.48 -3.17 -16.76
C LEU A 127 -1.82 -4.40 -15.91
N ALA A 128 -2.49 -4.18 -14.78
CA ALA A 128 -2.85 -5.25 -13.85
C ALA A 128 -3.82 -6.28 -14.46
N SER A 129 -4.73 -5.86 -15.35
CA SER A 129 -5.65 -6.75 -16.08
C SER A 129 -6.27 -6.01 -17.26
N THR A 130 -6.16 -6.55 -18.46
CA THR A 130 -6.84 -6.03 -19.65
C THR A 130 -8.09 -6.86 -19.94
N THR A 131 -9.24 -6.20 -20.12
CA THR A 131 -10.46 -6.90 -20.51
C THR A 131 -10.36 -7.29 -21.99
N GLY A 132 -10.15 -8.58 -22.27
CA GLY A 132 -10.61 -9.35 -23.45
C GLY A 132 -10.49 -8.77 -24.87
N ARG A 133 -9.78 -7.66 -25.09
CA ARG A 133 -9.70 -6.97 -26.38
C ARG A 133 -8.40 -7.32 -27.08
N THR A 134 -8.52 -7.67 -28.34
CA THR A 134 -7.40 -8.08 -29.19
C THR A 134 -6.80 -6.89 -29.94
N ALA A 135 -5.49 -6.95 -30.19
CA ALA A 135 -4.67 -5.93 -30.85
C ALA A 135 -5.12 -5.52 -32.29
N MET A 136 -6.17 -6.14 -32.84
CA MET A 136 -6.68 -5.88 -34.19
C MET A 136 -7.69 -4.71 -34.27
N GLN A 137 -8.05 -4.09 -33.15
CA GLN A 137 -8.99 -2.96 -33.15
C GLN A 137 -8.23 -1.62 -33.05
N SER A 138 -8.70 -0.61 -33.78
CA SER A 138 -8.29 0.78 -33.52
C SER A 138 -8.91 1.21 -32.19
N PHE A 139 -8.05 1.60 -31.25
CA PHE A 139 -8.42 2.08 -29.93
C PHE A 139 -8.27 3.61 -29.86
N GLU A 140 -9.21 4.25 -29.17
CA GLU A 140 -9.14 5.65 -28.76
C GLU A 140 -9.01 5.66 -27.24
N LEU A 141 -7.77 5.50 -26.79
CA LEU A 141 -7.46 5.30 -25.38
C LEU A 141 -7.39 6.63 -24.64
N ALA A 142 -7.99 6.67 -23.45
CA ALA A 142 -7.89 7.80 -22.55
C ALA A 142 -7.77 7.34 -21.10
N LEU A 143 -6.88 8.01 -20.35
CA LEU A 143 -6.82 7.89 -18.90
C LEU A 143 -7.78 8.87 -18.25
N ARG A 144 -8.62 8.38 -17.34
CA ARG A 144 -9.62 9.19 -16.65
C ARG A 144 -9.82 8.72 -15.22
N TYR A 145 -10.17 9.65 -14.34
CA TYR A 145 -10.70 9.29 -13.03
C TYR A 145 -12.05 8.59 -13.19
N ASP A 146 -12.30 7.57 -12.38
CA ASP A 146 -13.61 6.94 -12.27
C ASP A 146 -14.53 7.84 -11.46
N SER A 147 -15.33 8.65 -12.16
CA SER A 147 -16.23 9.64 -11.56
C SER A 147 -17.36 9.03 -10.74
N SER A 148 -17.59 7.72 -10.86
CA SER A 148 -18.58 7.00 -10.05
C SER A 148 -18.09 6.72 -8.63
N GLU A 149 -16.77 6.80 -8.39
CA GLU A 149 -16.18 6.56 -7.07
C GLU A 149 -16.04 7.88 -6.27
N PRO A 150 -16.18 7.83 -4.93
CA PRO A 150 -15.82 8.95 -4.08
C PRO A 150 -14.30 9.14 -4.04
N ALA A 151 -13.83 10.35 -3.77
CA ALA A 151 -12.41 10.63 -3.63
C ALA A 151 -11.77 9.86 -2.43
N PRO A 152 -10.52 9.35 -2.57
CA PRO A 152 -9.72 9.26 -3.79
C PRO A 152 -10.32 8.32 -4.84
N GLN A 153 -10.35 8.78 -6.10
CA GLN A 153 -10.90 8.05 -7.24
C GLN A 153 -9.85 7.15 -7.88
N SER A 154 -10.26 5.96 -8.31
CA SER A 154 -9.41 5.11 -9.17
C SER A 154 -9.15 5.81 -10.52
N ILE A 155 -7.98 5.57 -11.11
CA ILE A 155 -7.67 6.02 -12.48
C ILE A 155 -7.81 4.81 -13.40
N GLY A 156 -8.71 4.92 -14.38
CA GLY A 156 -8.97 3.87 -15.35
C GLY A 156 -8.42 4.22 -16.73
N LEU A 157 -8.07 3.19 -17.48
CA LEU A 157 -7.80 3.25 -18.91
C LEU A 157 -9.08 2.88 -19.66
N TYR A 158 -9.57 3.79 -20.51
CA TYR A 158 -10.84 3.63 -21.22
C TYR A 158 -10.62 3.65 -22.73
N ASP A 159 -11.41 2.87 -23.46
CA ASP A 159 -11.61 3.04 -24.90
C ASP A 159 -13.08 3.34 -25.17
N ARG A 160 -13.34 4.48 -25.84
CA ARG A 160 -14.71 4.93 -26.18
C ARG A 160 -15.70 4.83 -25.00
N GLY A 161 -15.23 5.15 -23.79
CA GLY A 161 -16.02 5.11 -22.56
C GLY A 161 -16.11 3.74 -21.87
N THR A 162 -15.59 2.66 -22.46
CA THR A 162 -15.52 1.34 -21.80
C THR A 162 -14.19 1.17 -21.10
N ARG A 163 -14.20 0.83 -19.81
CA ARG A 163 -12.99 0.61 -19.01
C ARG A 163 -12.28 -0.66 -19.45
N ILE A 164 -11.04 -0.54 -19.91
CA ILE A 164 -10.17 -1.65 -20.31
C ILE A 164 -9.39 -2.18 -19.11
N SER A 165 -8.83 -1.27 -18.32
CA SER A 165 -7.94 -1.58 -17.19
C SER A 165 -8.00 -0.47 -16.13
N ILE A 166 -7.38 -0.72 -14.98
CA ILE A 166 -7.21 0.22 -13.87
C ILE A 166 -5.72 0.40 -13.61
N VAL A 167 -5.29 1.64 -13.41
CA VAL A 167 -3.91 1.96 -13.01
C VAL A 167 -3.63 1.37 -11.63
N SER A 168 -2.49 0.70 -11.48
CA SER A 168 -2.05 0.13 -10.20
C SER A 168 -2.02 1.20 -9.10
N THR A 169 -2.37 0.83 -7.88
CA THR A 169 -2.23 1.71 -6.70
C THR A 169 -0.78 2.07 -6.40
N ARG A 170 0.20 1.37 -6.99
CA ARG A 170 1.63 1.71 -6.92
C ARG A 170 2.02 2.91 -7.80
N ASP A 171 1.26 3.14 -8.87
CA ASP A 171 1.48 4.20 -9.86
C ASP A 171 0.48 5.34 -9.78
N HIS A 172 -0.61 5.14 -9.02
CA HIS A 172 -1.72 6.09 -8.94
C HIS A 172 -1.28 7.51 -8.63
N SER A 173 -0.44 7.73 -7.61
CA SER A 173 0.02 9.07 -7.22
C SER A 173 0.83 9.77 -8.32
N ASP A 174 1.64 9.01 -9.07
CA ASP A 174 2.47 9.55 -10.15
C ASP A 174 1.64 9.87 -11.39
N ILE A 175 0.70 8.98 -11.76
CA ILE A 175 -0.24 9.24 -12.86
C ILE A 175 -1.20 10.38 -12.51
N LYS A 176 -1.65 10.46 -11.25
CA LYS A 176 -2.43 11.58 -10.76
C LYS A 176 -1.66 12.89 -10.97
N ALA A 177 -0.39 12.95 -10.56
CA ALA A 177 0.43 14.15 -10.73
C ALA A 177 0.58 14.53 -12.20
N ILE A 178 0.76 13.56 -13.10
CA ILE A 178 0.81 13.79 -14.55
C ILE A 178 -0.53 14.36 -15.05
N LEU A 179 -1.66 13.74 -14.72
CA LEU A 179 -2.98 14.22 -15.15
C LEU A 179 -3.30 15.62 -14.61
N ASP A 180 -2.89 15.92 -13.37
CA ASP A 180 -3.07 17.22 -12.74
C ASP A 180 -2.26 18.34 -13.43
N THR A 181 -1.22 18.01 -14.21
CA THR A 181 -0.48 19.02 -15.01
C THR A 181 -1.30 19.59 -16.17
N GLY A 182 -2.33 18.86 -16.63
CA GLY A 182 -3.11 19.24 -17.81
C GLY A 182 -2.35 19.14 -19.15
N MET A 183 -1.22 18.42 -19.19
CA MET A 183 -0.51 18.14 -20.44
C MET A 183 -1.37 17.29 -21.39
N ASP A 184 -1.17 17.49 -22.70
CA ASP A 184 -1.82 16.66 -23.71
C ASP A 184 -1.04 15.35 -23.86
N LEU A 185 -1.72 14.22 -23.66
CA LEU A 185 -1.12 12.90 -23.51
C LEU A 185 -1.73 11.94 -24.51
N GLU A 186 -0.87 11.27 -25.25
CA GLU A 186 -1.25 10.13 -26.07
C GLU A 186 -1.04 8.84 -25.27
N VAL A 187 -2.02 7.94 -25.34
CA VAL A 187 -1.98 6.67 -24.61
C VAL A 187 -2.11 5.52 -25.60
N GLY A 188 -1.19 4.57 -25.50
CA GLY A 188 -1.14 3.33 -26.26
C GLY A 188 -1.11 2.10 -25.35
N ILE A 189 -1.35 0.93 -25.92
CA ILE A 189 -1.10 -0.35 -25.25
C ILE A 189 -0.23 -1.19 -26.17
N ASP A 190 0.88 -1.70 -25.64
CA ASP A 190 1.65 -2.76 -26.26
C ASP A 190 1.11 -4.11 -25.81
N TRP A 191 0.39 -4.76 -26.73
CA TRP A 191 -0.18 -6.10 -26.56
C TRP A 191 0.81 -7.22 -26.85
N ASN A 192 2.01 -6.91 -27.34
CA ASN A 192 3.03 -7.91 -27.67
C ASN A 192 3.86 -8.32 -26.44
N VAL A 193 3.74 -7.58 -25.33
CA VAL A 193 4.39 -7.87 -24.06
C VAL A 193 3.38 -8.52 -23.11
N THR A 194 3.83 -9.46 -22.28
CA THR A 194 3.01 -10.10 -21.25
C THR A 194 3.68 -9.90 -19.87
N PRO A 195 3.04 -9.20 -18.91
CA PRO A 195 1.73 -8.56 -19.02
C PRO A 195 1.71 -7.41 -20.05
N ALA A 196 0.52 -7.07 -20.55
CA ALA A 196 0.37 -5.96 -21.48
C ALA A 196 0.81 -4.65 -20.83
N THR A 197 1.47 -3.81 -21.60
CA THR A 197 2.07 -2.57 -21.09
C THR A 197 1.38 -1.36 -21.70
N MET A 198 0.96 -0.43 -20.86
CA MET A 198 0.50 0.88 -21.31
C MET A 198 1.70 1.76 -21.61
N ILE A 199 1.66 2.43 -22.76
CA ILE A 199 2.64 3.43 -23.17
C ILE A 199 1.94 4.79 -23.10
N MET A 200 2.59 5.79 -22.50
CA MET A 200 2.09 7.16 -22.49
C MET A 200 3.18 8.08 -23.02
N SER A 201 2.82 8.99 -23.92
CA SER A 201 3.72 9.99 -24.50
C SER A 201 3.07 11.37 -24.53
N LEU A 202 3.89 12.42 -24.57
CA LEU A 202 3.37 13.78 -24.80
C LEU A 202 2.90 13.89 -26.26
N SER A 203 1.75 14.51 -26.49
CA SER A 203 1.30 14.76 -27.87
C SER A 203 2.22 15.79 -28.52
N THR A 204 2.86 15.41 -29.61
CA THR A 204 3.59 16.34 -30.48
C THR A 204 2.59 17.02 -31.41
N SER A 205 2.09 18.19 -31.00
CA SER A 205 1.44 19.15 -31.91
C SER A 205 2.41 19.72 -32.94
#